data_AF-A0A226N4S2-F1
#
_entry.id   AF-A0A226N4S2-F1
#
_cell.length_a   1.000
_cell.length_b   1.000
_cell.length_c   1.000
_cell.angle_alpha   90.00
_cell.angle_beta   90.00
_cell.angle_gamma   90.00
#
_symmetry.space_group_name_H-M   'P 1'
#
loop_
_entity.id
_entity.type
_entity.pdbx_description
1 polymer ?
#
loop_
_entity_poly.entity_id
_entity_poly.type
_entity_poly.pdbx_seq_one_letter_code
_entity_poly.pdbx_strand_id
1 'polypeptide(L)'
;MGRSRWLGDFGGARMERNVAEVGCCSVTSENLLAALQCAFKLEYLVLMKRKKTLVFKENSSKMADSPNCDLKSLSPLQLFEKVTEQGEKVRALKAGKAPKDEIDAAVRMLLSLKLSYKTTTGQDYQAGLPPKDHVLINNGTTKEEDEDLVDPWNVQTSNAKGVDYDKLIVRFGSTKIDTDLINRIERATGQKPHRFLRRGIFFSHRDMDQILHAYENKKPFYLYTGRGPSSQAMHVGHLIPFLFTKWLQEAFDVPLVIQLTDDEKYLWKDMTTEKAYEYAKENARDIIACGFDVNKTFIFSDLDYLGSSTGFYKNIIKVQKHVTFNQVKGIFGFTDSDCIGWTDPYFRMTRDVAPRIGYPKPALLHSVFFPALQGAQTKMSASDVNSSVFLNDTPKQIKTKINKHAFSGGRDTIEEHRKYGGNCDVDVSFMYLTFFLEDDDKLEQLKQAYTSGELLTGELKKVLIETLQPLIAAHQERRKQVTDEVVKQFMTPRKLAFEF
;
A
#
# COMPACT_ATOMS: atom_id res chain seq x y z
N MET A 1 -1.81 51.13 -1.97
CA MET A 1 -0.81 50.14 -1.51
C MET A 1 -1.54 49.13 -0.62
N GLY A 2 -2.31 48.16 -1.13
CA GLY A 2 -1.86 47.05 -1.98
C GLY A 2 -1.62 45.79 -1.14
N ARG A 3 -2.61 45.35 -0.33
CA ARG A 3 -2.55 44.08 0.41
C ARG A 3 -2.89 42.93 -0.55
N SER A 4 -1.89 42.22 -1.05
CA SER A 4 -2.09 40.99 -1.82
C SER A 4 -2.40 39.84 -0.85
N ARG A 5 -3.69 39.52 -0.76
CA ARG A 5 -4.26 38.32 -0.14
C ARG A 5 -3.97 37.14 -1.07
N TRP A 6 -2.90 36.40 -0.82
CA TRP A 6 -2.65 35.10 -1.46
C TRP A 6 -3.29 34.00 -0.61
N LEU A 7 -4.59 33.81 -0.79
CA LEU A 7 -5.25 32.54 -0.51
C LEU A 7 -4.90 31.63 -1.69
N GLY A 8 -3.81 30.86 -1.55
CA GLY A 8 -3.53 29.76 -2.45
C GLY A 8 -4.42 28.58 -2.07
N ASP A 9 -5.14 28.05 -3.05
CA ASP A 9 -6.00 26.87 -2.92
C ASP A 9 -5.27 25.68 -2.30
N PHE A 10 -5.70 25.29 -1.11
CA PHE A 10 -5.35 24.03 -0.45
C PHE A 10 -6.40 22.94 -0.74
N GLY A 11 -6.84 22.83 -2.00
CA GLY A 11 -7.75 21.78 -2.45
C GLY A 11 -7.00 20.67 -3.18
N GLY A 12 -6.92 19.47 -2.59
CA GLY A 12 -6.56 18.25 -3.34
C GLY A 12 -5.27 17.53 -2.95
N ALA A 13 -4.91 17.45 -1.67
CA ALA A 13 -3.84 16.56 -1.22
C ALA A 13 -4.42 15.15 -0.93
N ARG A 14 -4.16 14.18 -1.82
CA ARG A 14 -4.51 12.75 -1.67
C ARG A 14 -3.29 11.90 -2.04
N MET A 15 -3.04 10.77 -1.35
CA MET A 15 -1.77 10.04 -1.45
C MET A 15 -1.84 8.68 -2.19
N GLU A 16 -0.78 8.40 -2.96
CA GLU A 16 -0.35 7.11 -3.52
C GLU A 16 0.69 6.49 -2.57
N ARG A 17 0.48 5.26 -2.08
CA ARG A 17 1.55 4.50 -1.39
C ARG A 17 1.49 3.00 -1.61
N ASN A 18 0.80 2.64 -2.67
CA ASN A 18 0.28 1.30 -2.84
C ASN A 18 0.75 0.80 -4.23
N VAL A 19 1.01 1.74 -5.12
CA VAL A 19 2.07 1.70 -6.13
C VAL A 19 3.40 1.36 -5.43
N ALA A 20 4.15 0.36 -5.90
CA ALA A 20 5.45 0.06 -5.32
C ALA A 20 6.45 1.16 -5.72
N GLU A 21 7.04 1.84 -4.73
CA GLU A 21 7.87 3.03 -4.96
C GLU A 21 9.35 2.73 -4.78
N VAL A 22 10.16 3.18 -5.74
CA VAL A 22 11.62 3.26 -5.57
C VAL A 22 12.02 4.73 -5.54
N GLY A 23 12.52 5.19 -4.40
CA GLY A 23 13.04 6.53 -4.23
C GLY A 23 14.49 6.63 -4.69
N CYS A 24 14.84 7.71 -5.39
CA CYS A 24 16.23 8.05 -5.71
C CYS A 24 16.58 9.40 -5.06
N CYS A 25 17.68 9.47 -4.33
CA CYS A 25 18.09 10.65 -3.56
C CYS A 25 19.53 11.03 -3.87
N SER A 26 19.85 12.32 -4.01
CA SER A 26 21.24 12.78 -4.10
C SER A 26 21.99 12.60 -2.77
N VAL A 27 23.30 12.33 -2.83
CA VAL A 27 24.15 11.99 -1.67
C VAL A 27 24.32 13.11 -0.63
N THR A 28 23.98 14.36 -0.95
CA THR A 28 24.10 15.50 -0.01
C THR A 28 23.15 15.42 1.21
N SER A 29 22.42 14.32 1.40
CA SER A 29 21.54 14.07 2.55
C SER A 29 21.65 12.61 3.01
N GLU A 30 22.64 12.31 3.84
CA GLU A 30 22.94 10.93 4.31
C GLU A 30 21.82 10.25 5.12
N ASN A 31 20.74 10.94 5.51
CA ASN A 31 19.78 10.37 6.45
C ASN A 31 18.34 10.83 6.25
N LEU A 32 18.00 11.41 5.09
CA LEU A 32 16.70 12.08 4.95
C LEU A 32 15.55 11.08 4.77
N LEU A 33 15.66 10.17 3.80
CA LEU A 33 14.53 9.34 3.39
C LEU A 33 14.18 8.24 4.41
N ALA A 34 15.20 7.77 5.11
CA ALA A 34 15.09 6.84 6.21
C ALA A 34 14.36 7.49 7.42
N ALA A 35 14.76 8.73 7.76
CA ALA A 35 14.18 9.49 8.88
C ALA A 35 12.76 10.02 8.64
N LEU A 36 12.16 9.70 7.48
CA LEU A 36 10.87 10.20 7.04
C LEU A 36 9.74 9.18 7.17
N GLN A 37 10.07 7.95 7.56
CA GLN A 37 9.11 6.86 7.80
C GLN A 37 8.97 6.50 9.30
N CYS A 38 9.78 7.08 10.21
CA CYS A 38 9.99 6.62 11.59
C CYS A 38 9.91 7.73 12.67
N ALA A 39 9.31 8.85 12.31
CA ALA A 39 9.09 10.04 13.07
C ALA A 39 7.85 10.03 14.01
N PHE A 40 7.94 9.52 15.26
CA PHE A 40 7.56 10.23 16.54
C PHE A 40 7.51 9.31 17.79
N LYS A 41 8.29 9.63 18.84
CA LYS A 41 7.86 9.64 20.25
C LYS A 41 8.86 10.42 21.13
N LEU A 42 8.40 11.37 21.95
CA LEU A 42 8.63 11.37 23.41
C LEU A 42 7.94 12.52 24.19
N GLU A 43 7.46 12.11 25.37
CA GLU A 43 7.28 12.77 26.67
C GLU A 43 6.39 13.99 26.89
N TYR A 44 5.32 13.70 27.63
CA TYR A 44 4.54 14.60 28.48
C TYR A 44 5.23 14.69 29.85
N LEU A 45 5.79 15.83 30.24
CA LEU A 45 5.79 16.27 31.64
C LEU A 45 6.12 17.77 31.73
N VAL A 46 5.36 18.47 32.58
CA VAL A 46 5.53 19.87 33.00
C VAL A 46 4.99 20.93 32.01
N LEU A 47 3.67 21.19 32.02
CA LEU A 47 3.16 22.58 32.08
C LEU A 47 1.64 22.71 32.38
N MET A 48 1.08 21.87 33.25
CA MET A 48 -0.23 22.13 33.88
C MET A 48 -0.05 22.58 35.35
N LYS A 49 0.71 23.66 35.57
CA LYS A 49 0.61 24.48 36.78
C LYS A 49 0.26 25.91 36.36
N ARG A 50 -1.05 26.20 36.37
CA ARG A 50 -1.72 27.50 36.64
C ARG A 50 -2.98 27.66 35.78
N LYS A 51 -4.14 27.22 36.29
CA LYS A 51 -5.14 28.14 36.86
C LYS A 51 -6.38 27.38 37.36
N LYS A 52 -6.56 27.49 38.68
CA LYS A 52 -7.81 27.65 39.45
C LYS A 52 -8.85 26.53 39.38
N THR A 53 -8.73 25.66 40.38
CA THR A 53 -9.71 25.44 41.46
C THR A 53 -11.14 25.97 41.21
N LEU A 54 -12.06 25.03 40.99
CA LEU A 54 -13.45 25.12 41.46
C LEU A 54 -13.76 23.76 42.11
N VAL A 55 -13.81 23.77 43.43
CA VAL A 55 -14.34 22.70 44.27
C VAL A 55 -15.84 22.90 44.34
N PHE A 56 -16.68 21.86 44.17
CA PHE A 56 -17.85 21.65 45.02
C PHE A 56 -18.49 20.26 44.85
N LYS A 57 -18.51 19.54 46.00
CA LYS A 57 -19.45 18.54 46.54
C LYS A 57 -19.87 17.30 45.74
N GLU A 58 -19.51 16.16 46.32
CA GLU A 58 -20.24 14.89 46.22
C GLU A 58 -21.73 15.07 46.59
N ASN A 59 -22.59 14.51 45.74
CA ASN A 59 -23.89 14.01 46.15
C ASN A 59 -24.14 12.70 45.42
N SER A 60 -24.29 11.64 46.21
CA SER A 60 -24.63 10.29 45.78
C SER A 60 -26.04 10.25 45.17
N SER A 61 -26.15 9.82 43.91
CA SER A 61 -27.37 9.17 43.40
C SER A 61 -26.99 8.15 42.32
N LYS A 62 -27.46 6.92 42.49
CA LYS A 62 -27.34 5.82 41.53
C LYS A 62 -28.18 6.13 40.29
N MET A 63 -27.62 6.07 39.07
CA MET A 63 -28.36 5.74 37.84
C MET A 63 -27.43 5.17 36.75
N ALA A 64 -28.04 4.33 35.90
CA ALA A 64 -27.50 3.32 34.99
C ALA A 64 -26.62 3.78 33.82
N ASP A 65 -25.74 2.87 33.39
CA ASP A 65 -24.99 2.90 32.14
C ASP A 65 -25.89 2.91 30.89
N SER A 66 -25.55 3.74 29.90
CA SER A 66 -25.99 3.59 28.51
C SER A 66 -24.96 4.22 27.54
N PRO A 67 -24.50 3.50 26.51
CA PRO A 67 -23.63 4.05 25.47
C PRO A 67 -24.49 4.60 24.33
N ASN A 68 -24.71 5.92 24.29
CA ASN A 68 -25.36 6.54 23.15
C ASN A 68 -24.82 7.95 22.88
N CYS A 69 -23.64 8.02 22.28
CA CYS A 69 -23.09 9.21 21.66
C CYS A 69 -22.30 8.76 20.43
N ASP A 70 -22.92 8.82 19.25
CA ASP A 70 -22.30 8.81 17.88
C ASP A 70 -23.26 8.38 16.74
N LEU A 71 -24.57 8.26 16.99
CA LEU A 71 -25.54 7.91 15.94
C LEU A 71 -26.16 9.10 15.18
N LYS A 72 -25.80 10.35 15.51
CA LYS A 72 -26.45 11.56 14.96
C LYS A 72 -25.78 12.18 13.71
N SER A 73 -24.71 11.59 13.17
CA SER A 73 -23.95 12.13 12.02
C SER A 73 -23.87 11.18 10.82
N LEU A 74 -24.56 10.04 10.83
CA LEU A 74 -24.52 9.04 9.76
C LEU A 74 -25.55 9.36 8.67
N SER A 75 -25.16 9.20 7.41
CA SER A 75 -26.09 9.33 6.27
C SER A 75 -27.15 8.21 6.27
N PRO A 76 -28.31 8.42 5.62
CA PRO A 76 -29.34 7.40 5.46
C PRO A 76 -28.82 6.06 4.92
N LEU A 77 -27.90 6.09 3.96
CA LEU A 77 -27.30 4.89 3.36
C LEU A 77 -26.37 4.17 4.35
N GLN A 78 -25.53 4.89 5.08
CA GLN A 78 -24.66 4.29 6.11
C GLN A 78 -25.46 3.68 7.27
N LEU A 79 -26.60 4.29 7.64
CA LEU A 79 -27.52 3.69 8.61
C LEU A 79 -28.19 2.44 8.04
N PHE A 80 -28.56 2.44 6.76
CA PHE A 80 -29.12 1.26 6.08
C PHE A 80 -28.16 0.07 6.08
N GLU A 81 -26.89 0.30 5.73
CA GLU A 81 -25.84 -0.73 5.72
C GLU A 81 -25.59 -1.30 7.12
N LYS A 82 -25.47 -0.44 8.14
CA LYS A 82 -25.29 -0.88 9.53
C LYS A 82 -26.47 -1.68 10.07
N VAL A 83 -27.70 -1.33 9.70
CA VAL A 83 -28.89 -2.13 10.05
C VAL A 83 -28.87 -3.48 9.34
N THR A 84 -28.39 -3.53 8.10
CA THR A 84 -28.28 -4.75 7.29
C THR A 84 -27.26 -5.71 7.90
N GLU A 85 -26.03 -5.24 8.15
CA GLU A 85 -24.93 -6.02 8.75
C GLU A 85 -25.30 -6.55 10.14
N GLN A 86 -25.86 -5.70 11.00
CA GLN A 86 -26.30 -6.13 12.33
C GLN A 86 -27.45 -7.16 12.26
N GLY A 87 -28.31 -7.07 11.25
CA GLY A 87 -29.36 -8.06 10.97
C GLY A 87 -28.81 -9.42 10.52
N GLU A 88 -27.73 -9.43 9.75
CA GLU A 88 -27.00 -10.66 9.38
C GLU A 88 -26.31 -11.29 10.59
N LYS A 89 -25.68 -10.48 11.44
CA LYS A 89 -25.08 -10.94 12.70
C LYS A 89 -26.10 -11.63 13.62
N VAL A 90 -27.29 -11.05 13.79
CA VAL A 90 -28.37 -11.68 14.57
C VAL A 90 -28.83 -13.01 13.93
N ARG A 91 -28.92 -13.10 12.60
CA ARG A 91 -29.28 -14.33 11.89
C ARG A 91 -28.21 -15.41 12.06
N ALA A 92 -26.93 -15.05 11.94
CA ALA A 92 -25.81 -15.96 12.14
C ALA A 92 -25.75 -16.50 13.58
N LEU A 93 -25.94 -15.64 14.59
CA LEU A 93 -25.95 -16.04 16.00
C LEU A 93 -27.11 -16.99 16.32
N LYS A 94 -28.30 -16.75 15.75
CA LYS A 94 -29.46 -17.66 15.90
C LYS A 94 -29.24 -19.00 15.19
N ALA A 95 -28.65 -18.99 13.99
CA ALA A 95 -28.33 -20.21 13.24
C ALA A 95 -27.24 -21.04 13.94
N GLY A 96 -26.25 -20.38 14.54
CA GLY A 96 -25.16 -20.99 15.31
C GLY A 96 -25.52 -21.42 16.72
N LYS A 97 -26.79 -21.26 17.16
CA LYS A 97 -27.27 -21.56 18.52
C LYS A 97 -26.40 -20.90 19.62
N ALA A 98 -26.00 -19.65 19.39
CA ALA A 98 -25.24 -18.87 20.35
C ALA A 98 -26.01 -18.68 21.68
N PRO A 99 -25.31 -18.36 22.79
CA PRO A 99 -25.93 -18.06 24.08
C PRO A 99 -27.02 -16.97 23.97
N LYS A 100 -28.09 -17.12 24.75
CA LYS A 100 -29.28 -16.26 24.66
C LYS A 100 -28.98 -14.79 24.97
N ASP A 101 -28.06 -14.54 25.89
CA ASP A 101 -27.54 -13.24 26.29
C ASP A 101 -26.80 -12.51 25.16
N GLU A 102 -26.00 -13.23 24.35
CA GLU A 102 -25.34 -12.68 23.16
C GLU A 102 -26.35 -12.33 22.06
N ILE A 103 -27.36 -13.19 21.85
CA ILE A 103 -28.46 -12.92 20.91
C ILE A 103 -29.24 -11.68 21.37
N ASP A 104 -29.57 -11.58 22.66
CA ASP A 104 -30.33 -10.47 23.23
C ASP A 104 -29.55 -9.14 23.19
N ALA A 105 -28.22 -9.16 23.36
CA ALA A 105 -27.37 -7.99 23.16
C ALA A 105 -27.36 -7.53 21.69
N ALA A 106 -27.19 -8.47 20.75
CA ALA A 106 -27.18 -8.16 19.32
C ALA A 106 -28.54 -7.64 18.81
N VAL A 107 -29.65 -8.19 19.33
CA VAL A 107 -31.02 -7.73 19.02
C VAL A 107 -31.29 -6.33 19.56
N ARG A 108 -30.83 -6.00 20.78
CA ARG A 108 -30.95 -4.64 21.34
C ARG A 108 -30.25 -3.60 20.46
N MET A 109 -29.05 -3.91 19.98
CA MET A 109 -28.31 -3.04 19.07
C MET A 109 -29.01 -2.89 17.70
N LEU A 110 -29.58 -3.98 17.16
CA LEU A 110 -30.37 -3.93 15.92
C LEU A 110 -31.61 -3.04 16.04
N LEU A 111 -32.33 -3.11 17.16
CA LEU A 111 -33.49 -2.26 17.42
C LEU A 111 -33.12 -0.79 17.55
N SER A 112 -31.99 -0.49 18.21
CA SER A 112 -31.45 0.87 18.31
C SER A 112 -31.13 1.45 16.92
N LEU A 113 -30.43 0.68 16.07
CA LEU A 113 -30.08 1.10 14.71
C LEU A 113 -31.32 1.32 13.83
N LYS A 114 -32.33 0.46 13.93
CA LYS A 114 -33.61 0.64 13.21
C LYS A 114 -34.36 1.89 13.66
N LEU A 115 -34.33 2.21 14.97
CA LEU A 115 -34.92 3.43 15.50
C LEU A 115 -34.19 4.67 14.97
N SER A 116 -32.86 4.67 15.00
CA SER A 116 -32.04 5.75 14.42
C SER A 116 -32.27 5.93 12.92
N TYR A 117 -32.41 4.83 12.16
CA TYR A 117 -32.77 4.87 10.75
C TYR A 117 -34.14 5.50 10.52
N LYS A 118 -35.16 5.11 11.29
CA LYS A 118 -36.51 5.69 11.23
C LYS A 118 -36.54 7.16 11.59
N THR A 119 -35.80 7.56 12.64
CA THR A 119 -35.70 8.97 13.05
C THR A 119 -35.02 9.83 11.99
N THR A 120 -34.03 9.29 11.27
CA THR A 120 -33.25 10.03 10.27
C THR A 120 -33.94 10.10 8.91
N THR A 121 -34.61 9.02 8.49
CA THR A 121 -35.22 8.91 7.15
C THR A 121 -36.74 9.14 7.13
N GLY A 122 -37.39 9.09 8.29
CA GLY A 122 -38.85 9.09 8.41
C GLY A 122 -39.52 7.78 7.99
N GLN A 123 -38.75 6.76 7.55
CA GLN A 123 -39.26 5.49 7.03
C GLN A 123 -38.78 4.31 7.88
N ASP A 124 -39.63 3.28 8.00
CA ASP A 124 -39.22 2.02 8.61
C ASP A 124 -38.22 1.28 7.70
N TYR A 125 -37.20 0.66 8.30
CA TYR A 125 -36.22 -0.12 7.56
C TYR A 125 -36.88 -1.31 6.83
N GLN A 126 -36.63 -1.44 5.53
CA GLN A 126 -37.01 -2.59 4.71
C GLN A 126 -35.75 -3.27 4.15
N ALA A 127 -35.59 -4.56 4.41
CA ALA A 127 -34.42 -5.30 3.95
C ALA A 127 -34.37 -5.35 2.41
N GLY A 128 -33.22 -4.99 1.83
CA GLY A 128 -32.99 -5.03 0.38
C GLY A 128 -33.50 -3.82 -0.41
N LEU A 129 -34.03 -2.79 0.25
CA LEU A 129 -34.50 -1.55 -0.39
C LEU A 129 -33.78 -0.33 0.21
N PRO A 130 -32.65 0.11 -0.36
CA PRO A 130 -31.94 1.30 0.12
C PRO A 130 -32.76 2.59 -0.11
N PRO A 131 -32.58 3.62 0.73
CA PRO A 131 -33.31 4.89 0.59
C PRO A 131 -32.95 5.58 -0.74
N LYS A 132 -33.97 6.11 -1.45
CA LYS A 132 -33.80 6.85 -2.70
C LYS A 132 -33.50 8.33 -2.39
N ASP A 133 -32.37 8.85 -2.85
CA ASP A 133 -31.99 10.24 -2.66
C ASP A 133 -32.98 11.19 -3.37
N HIS A 134 -33.64 12.04 -2.60
CA HIS A 134 -34.39 13.18 -3.13
C HIS A 134 -33.40 14.28 -3.54
N VAL A 135 -33.00 14.28 -4.80
CA VAL A 135 -32.29 15.39 -5.44
C VAL A 135 -33.29 16.51 -5.72
N LEU A 136 -33.14 17.65 -5.02
CA LEU A 136 -33.75 18.91 -5.46
C LEU A 136 -32.99 19.41 -6.69
N ILE A 137 -33.71 19.48 -7.80
CA ILE A 137 -33.26 19.88 -9.12
C ILE A 137 -32.79 21.34 -9.09
N ASN A 138 -31.55 21.59 -9.51
CA ASN A 138 -31.21 22.78 -10.28
C ASN A 138 -30.20 22.39 -11.37
N ASN A 139 -30.58 22.70 -12.61
CA ASN A 139 -29.99 22.23 -13.85
C ASN A 139 -28.49 22.56 -14.01
N GLY A 140 -27.69 21.54 -14.35
CA GLY A 140 -26.40 21.72 -15.02
C GLY A 140 -25.33 20.66 -14.68
N THR A 141 -25.09 19.76 -15.64
CA THR A 141 -23.84 19.00 -15.90
C THR A 141 -23.38 17.83 -14.99
N THR A 142 -23.07 16.72 -15.70
CA THR A 142 -22.18 15.57 -15.42
C THR A 142 -22.54 14.59 -14.29
N LYS A 143 -22.75 13.32 -14.68
CA LYS A 143 -22.80 12.15 -13.79
C LYS A 143 -21.46 12.05 -13.03
N GLU A 144 -21.49 12.00 -11.70
CA GLU A 144 -20.33 11.62 -10.90
C GLU A 144 -19.95 10.17 -11.26
N GLU A 145 -18.76 9.99 -11.83
CA GLU A 145 -18.16 8.67 -12.06
C GLU A 145 -17.67 8.12 -10.72
N ASP A 146 -17.92 6.83 -10.45
CA ASP A 146 -17.32 6.10 -9.32
C ASP A 146 -15.78 6.21 -9.40
N GLU A 147 -15.18 7.05 -8.55
CA GLU A 147 -13.72 7.23 -8.53
C GLU A 147 -12.99 6.08 -7.84
N ASP A 148 -11.85 5.65 -8.40
CA ASP A 148 -10.97 4.68 -7.77
C ASP A 148 -10.47 5.18 -6.39
N LEU A 149 -10.61 4.34 -5.35
CA LEU A 149 -10.04 4.60 -4.03
C LEU A 149 -8.65 3.99 -3.96
N VAL A 150 -7.63 4.85 -4.08
CA VAL A 150 -6.23 4.49 -3.89
C VAL A 150 -5.68 5.31 -2.72
N ASP A 151 -5.37 4.63 -1.63
CA ASP A 151 -4.68 5.14 -0.46
C ASP A 151 -3.63 4.10 0.02
N PRO A 152 -2.82 4.35 1.06
CA PRO A 152 -1.78 3.43 1.54
C PRO A 152 -2.28 2.06 2.01
N TRP A 153 -3.50 2.00 2.50
CA TRP A 153 -4.11 0.83 3.10
C TRP A 153 -5.03 0.13 2.11
N ASN A 154 -5.80 0.90 1.34
CA ASN A 154 -6.86 0.41 0.48
C ASN A 154 -6.59 0.69 -1.01
N VAL A 155 -6.90 -0.32 -1.82
CA VAL A 155 -7.09 -0.18 -3.28
C VAL A 155 -8.44 -0.80 -3.57
N GLN A 156 -9.38 0.02 -4.03
CA GLN A 156 -10.69 -0.45 -4.44
C GLN A 156 -11.08 0.26 -5.73
N THR A 157 -11.54 -0.53 -6.69
CA THR A 157 -12.09 -0.05 -7.94
C THR A 157 -13.31 -0.91 -8.30
N SER A 158 -14.35 -0.28 -8.85
CA SER A 158 -15.50 -0.98 -9.41
C SER A 158 -15.19 -1.59 -10.79
N ASN A 159 -14.05 -1.23 -11.39
CA ASN A 159 -13.65 -1.68 -12.72
C ASN A 159 -12.96 -3.05 -12.67
N ALA A 160 -13.51 -4.03 -13.39
CA ALA A 160 -12.91 -5.37 -13.50
C ALA A 160 -11.52 -5.38 -14.17
N LYS A 161 -11.19 -4.35 -14.95
CA LYS A 161 -9.84 -4.17 -15.54
C LYS A 161 -8.81 -3.66 -14.52
N GLY A 162 -9.24 -3.31 -13.31
CA GLY A 162 -8.40 -2.68 -12.30
C GLY A 162 -8.39 -1.16 -12.39
N VAL A 163 -7.43 -0.57 -11.68
CA VAL A 163 -7.29 0.89 -11.50
C VAL A 163 -6.93 1.59 -12.80
N ASP A 164 -7.54 2.76 -13.05
CA ASP A 164 -7.14 3.65 -14.14
C ASP A 164 -5.88 4.43 -13.76
N TYR A 165 -4.73 3.90 -14.17
CA TYR A 165 -3.43 4.47 -13.83
C TYR A 165 -3.15 5.82 -14.51
N ASP A 166 -3.79 6.15 -15.63
CA ASP A 166 -3.59 7.45 -16.29
C ASP A 166 -4.38 8.54 -15.56
N LYS A 167 -5.61 8.25 -15.10
CA LYS A 167 -6.33 9.13 -14.16
C LYS A 167 -5.55 9.28 -12.85
N LEU A 168 -4.90 8.22 -12.39
CA LEU A 168 -4.10 8.22 -11.17
C LEU A 168 -2.89 9.16 -11.25
N ILE A 169 -2.22 9.20 -12.41
CA ILE A 169 -1.12 10.16 -12.69
C ILE A 169 -1.60 11.59 -12.50
N VAL A 170 -2.74 11.94 -13.09
CA VAL A 170 -3.31 13.30 -13.01
C VAL A 170 -3.68 13.63 -11.57
N ARG A 171 -4.42 12.73 -10.89
CA ARG A 171 -4.87 12.92 -9.50
C ARG A 171 -3.71 13.13 -8.54
N PHE A 172 -2.61 12.42 -8.75
CA PHE A 172 -1.46 12.58 -7.90
C PHE A 172 -0.46 13.61 -8.39
N GLY A 173 -0.60 14.09 -9.63
CA GLY A 173 0.29 15.07 -10.25
C GLY A 173 1.69 14.53 -10.52
N SER A 174 1.81 13.23 -10.81
CA SER A 174 3.07 12.59 -11.22
C SER A 174 3.25 12.68 -12.75
N THR A 175 4.34 12.13 -13.29
CA THR A 175 4.64 12.18 -14.73
C THR A 175 4.65 10.76 -15.30
N LYS A 176 4.03 10.55 -16.47
CA LYS A 176 4.07 9.25 -17.17
C LYS A 176 5.50 8.92 -17.61
N ILE A 177 5.91 7.67 -17.44
CA ILE A 177 7.15 7.16 -18.05
C ILE A 177 6.86 6.90 -19.53
N ASP A 178 7.50 7.67 -20.40
CA ASP A 178 7.40 7.52 -21.85
C ASP A 178 8.59 6.75 -22.44
N THR A 179 8.53 6.49 -23.75
CA THR A 179 9.59 5.78 -24.48
C THR A 179 10.91 6.56 -24.47
N ASP A 180 10.89 7.89 -24.45
CA ASP A 180 12.09 8.71 -24.46
C ASP A 180 12.87 8.59 -23.14
N LEU A 181 12.16 8.59 -22.01
CA LEU A 181 12.74 8.34 -20.70
C LEU A 181 13.30 6.92 -20.59
N ILE A 182 12.59 5.91 -21.10
CA ILE A 182 13.08 4.52 -21.14
C ILE A 182 14.37 4.43 -21.96
N ASN A 183 14.39 5.02 -23.15
CA ASN A 183 15.57 5.06 -24.01
C ASN A 183 16.73 5.81 -23.35
N ARG A 184 16.45 6.86 -22.56
CA ARG A 184 17.48 7.59 -21.80
C ARG A 184 18.07 6.73 -20.67
N ILE A 185 17.24 5.96 -19.95
CA ILE A 185 17.71 5.01 -18.94
C ILE A 185 18.61 3.94 -19.57
N GLU A 186 18.23 3.40 -20.73
CA GLU A 186 19.06 2.44 -21.49
C GLU A 186 20.43 3.04 -21.86
N ARG A 187 20.44 4.24 -22.43
CA ARG A 187 21.69 4.93 -22.79
C ARG A 187 22.57 5.24 -21.57
N ALA A 188 21.96 5.67 -20.47
CA ALA A 188 22.69 6.04 -19.26
C ALA A 188 23.34 4.81 -18.60
N THR A 189 22.62 3.70 -18.50
CA THR A 189 23.07 2.47 -17.83
C THR A 189 23.86 1.52 -18.73
N GLY A 190 23.72 1.65 -20.06
CA GLY A 190 24.26 0.68 -21.01
C GLY A 190 23.59 -0.69 -20.93
N GLN A 191 22.45 -0.81 -20.25
CA GLN A 191 21.72 -2.06 -20.05
C GLN A 191 20.32 -2.00 -20.66
N LYS A 192 19.85 -3.16 -21.16
CA LYS A 192 18.47 -3.32 -21.64
C LYS A 192 17.50 -2.90 -20.51
N PRO A 193 16.53 -1.99 -20.75
CA PRO A 193 15.56 -1.56 -19.75
C PRO A 193 14.85 -2.74 -19.13
N HIS A 194 14.62 -2.74 -17.82
CA HIS A 194 13.90 -3.81 -17.15
C HIS A 194 12.52 -4.03 -17.81
N ARG A 195 12.03 -5.29 -17.85
CA ARG A 195 10.71 -5.62 -18.42
C ARG A 195 9.58 -4.81 -17.80
N PHE A 196 9.72 -4.42 -16.53
CA PHE A 196 8.73 -3.59 -15.87
C PHE A 196 8.62 -2.17 -16.43
N LEU A 197 9.70 -1.61 -16.98
CA LEU A 197 9.64 -0.36 -17.74
C LEU A 197 9.01 -0.61 -19.11
N ARG A 198 9.51 -1.63 -19.83
CA ARG A 198 9.03 -1.95 -21.19
C ARG A 198 7.54 -2.26 -21.27
N ARG A 199 6.99 -2.88 -20.22
CA ARG A 199 5.58 -3.31 -20.13
C ARG A 199 4.70 -2.33 -19.34
N GLY A 200 5.21 -1.16 -18.97
CA GLY A 200 4.45 -0.16 -18.22
C GLY A 200 4.00 -0.64 -16.83
N ILE A 201 4.73 -1.56 -16.22
CA ILE A 201 4.50 -1.96 -14.82
C ILE A 201 5.01 -0.86 -13.90
N PHE A 202 6.24 -0.36 -14.13
CA PHE A 202 6.63 0.95 -13.63
C PHE A 202 6.21 1.98 -14.67
N PHE A 203 5.19 2.77 -14.34
CA PHE A 203 4.42 3.55 -15.32
C PHE A 203 4.52 5.05 -15.10
N SER A 204 4.90 5.48 -13.89
CA SER A 204 4.93 6.88 -13.50
C SER A 204 6.20 7.21 -12.72
N HIS A 205 6.62 8.47 -12.73
CA HIS A 205 7.79 8.95 -12.02
C HIS A 205 7.62 10.38 -11.50
N ARG A 206 8.59 10.83 -10.67
CA ARG A 206 8.83 12.24 -10.35
C ARG A 206 10.33 12.50 -10.36
N ASP A 207 10.76 13.55 -11.05
CA ASP A 207 12.15 14.02 -11.09
C ASP A 207 13.20 12.96 -11.53
N MET A 208 12.79 11.89 -12.22
CA MET A 208 13.72 10.90 -12.77
C MET A 208 14.75 11.53 -13.73
N ASP A 209 14.37 12.55 -14.49
CA ASP A 209 15.29 13.31 -15.32
C ASP A 209 16.41 14.00 -14.54
N GLN A 210 16.15 14.42 -13.29
CA GLN A 210 17.16 15.01 -12.42
C GLN A 210 18.16 13.96 -11.94
N ILE A 211 17.70 12.74 -11.68
CA ILE A 211 18.56 11.60 -11.33
C ILE A 211 19.44 11.21 -12.51
N LEU A 212 18.85 11.08 -13.71
CA LEU A 212 19.61 10.79 -14.92
C LEU A 212 20.62 11.89 -15.22
N HIS A 213 20.24 13.15 -15.09
CA HIS A 213 21.16 14.27 -15.24
C HIS A 213 22.30 14.21 -14.22
N ALA A 214 22.02 13.94 -12.94
CA ALA A 214 23.05 13.78 -11.93
C ALA A 214 24.01 12.64 -12.28
N TYR A 215 23.47 11.48 -12.65
CA TYR A 215 24.24 10.28 -13.00
C TYR A 215 25.13 10.48 -14.24
N GLU A 216 24.58 11.07 -15.30
CA GLU A 216 25.31 11.44 -16.53
C GLU A 216 26.48 12.39 -16.22
N ASN A 217 26.31 13.28 -15.23
CA ASN A 217 27.32 14.21 -14.75
C ASN A 217 28.20 13.67 -13.60
N LYS A 218 28.19 12.35 -13.38
CA LYS A 218 28.99 11.67 -12.34
C LYS A 218 28.72 12.19 -10.92
N LYS A 219 27.55 12.78 -10.69
CA LYS A 219 27.06 13.13 -9.35
C LYS A 219 26.39 11.91 -8.75
N PRO A 220 26.71 11.56 -7.50
CA PRO A 220 26.20 10.35 -6.91
C PRO A 220 24.75 10.53 -6.41
N PHE A 221 24.02 9.41 -6.40
CA PHE A 221 22.71 9.28 -5.79
C PHE A 221 22.61 7.90 -5.12
N TYR A 222 21.59 7.70 -4.29
CA TYR A 222 21.28 6.44 -3.63
C TYR A 222 19.83 6.05 -3.83
N LEU A 223 19.56 4.75 -3.76
CA LEU A 223 18.22 4.17 -3.81
C LEU A 223 17.66 4.00 -2.40
N TYR A 224 16.34 4.09 -2.32
CA TYR A 224 15.60 3.78 -1.11
C TYR A 224 14.28 3.10 -1.44
N THR A 225 13.92 2.12 -0.61
CA THR A 225 12.61 1.47 -0.60
C THR A 225 12.31 1.01 0.82
N GLY A 226 11.11 0.50 1.09
CA GLY A 226 10.76 -0.01 2.40
C GLY A 226 9.78 -1.17 2.39
N ARG A 227 9.60 -1.78 3.55
CA ARG A 227 8.64 -2.86 3.80
C ARG A 227 8.11 -2.74 5.22
N GLY A 228 6.79 -2.65 5.35
CA GLY A 228 6.12 -2.84 6.63
C GLY A 228 5.91 -4.32 6.95
N PRO A 229 6.63 -4.92 7.92
CA PRO A 229 6.66 -6.35 8.16
C PRO A 229 5.37 -6.84 8.85
N SER A 230 4.38 -7.21 8.06
CA SER A 230 3.02 -7.52 8.54
C SER A 230 2.76 -8.99 8.91
N SER A 231 3.66 -9.89 8.51
CA SER A 231 3.58 -11.35 8.59
C SER A 231 4.98 -11.96 8.43
N GLN A 232 5.16 -13.24 8.79
CA GLN A 232 6.45 -13.94 8.67
C GLN A 232 6.92 -14.13 7.23
N ALA A 233 6.00 -14.28 6.28
CA ALA A 233 6.34 -14.50 4.87
C ALA A 233 5.77 -13.40 3.98
N MET A 234 6.55 -12.99 2.99
CA MET A 234 6.10 -12.16 1.88
C MET A 234 5.31 -12.99 0.83
N HIS A 235 4.57 -12.31 -0.05
CA HIS A 235 3.94 -12.88 -1.24
C HIS A 235 4.58 -12.32 -2.52
N VAL A 236 4.28 -12.95 -3.67
CA VAL A 236 4.89 -12.58 -4.97
C VAL A 236 4.68 -11.12 -5.35
N GLY A 237 3.57 -10.50 -4.94
CA GLY A 237 3.35 -9.06 -5.15
C GLY A 237 4.40 -8.17 -4.47
N HIS A 238 4.98 -8.59 -3.34
CA HIS A 238 6.05 -7.83 -2.70
C HIS A 238 7.38 -7.93 -3.46
N LEU A 239 7.57 -8.93 -4.33
CA LEU A 239 8.79 -9.04 -5.13
C LEU A 239 8.89 -7.93 -6.19
N ILE A 240 7.77 -7.36 -6.63
CA ILE A 240 7.77 -6.36 -7.72
C ILE A 240 8.69 -5.17 -7.44
N PRO A 241 8.56 -4.43 -6.31
CA PRO A 241 9.50 -3.36 -5.98
C PRO A 241 10.92 -3.88 -5.81
N PHE A 242 11.14 -4.99 -5.08
CA PHE A 242 12.49 -5.45 -4.76
C PHE A 242 13.27 -5.95 -5.98
N LEU A 243 12.62 -6.65 -6.91
CA LEU A 243 13.24 -7.07 -8.17
C LEU A 243 13.65 -5.85 -9.02
N PHE A 244 12.81 -4.81 -9.05
CA PHE A 244 13.13 -3.59 -9.76
C PHE A 244 14.24 -2.80 -9.10
N THR A 245 14.21 -2.64 -7.77
CA THR A 245 15.26 -1.98 -7.00
C THR A 245 16.60 -2.70 -7.13
N LYS A 246 16.61 -4.04 -7.15
CA LYS A 246 17.83 -4.83 -7.41
C LYS A 246 18.39 -4.49 -8.79
N TRP A 247 17.54 -4.52 -9.82
CA TRP A 247 17.97 -4.16 -11.18
C TRP A 247 18.49 -2.72 -11.25
N LEU A 248 17.84 -1.76 -10.59
CA LEU A 248 18.32 -0.37 -10.50
C LEU A 248 19.68 -0.28 -9.80
N GLN A 249 19.88 -1.00 -8.70
CA GLN A 249 21.15 -1.05 -7.99
C GLN A 249 22.27 -1.56 -8.90
N GLU A 250 22.02 -2.61 -9.68
CA GLU A 250 23.00 -3.19 -10.60
C GLU A 250 23.24 -2.31 -11.83
N ALA A 251 22.18 -1.71 -12.40
CA ALA A 251 22.26 -0.92 -13.62
C ALA A 251 22.93 0.44 -13.40
N PHE A 252 22.69 1.06 -12.25
CA PHE A 252 23.27 2.37 -11.91
C PHE A 252 24.52 2.28 -11.03
N ASP A 253 24.78 1.12 -10.40
CA ASP A 253 25.87 0.93 -9.45
C ASP A 253 25.84 1.95 -8.30
N VAL A 254 24.79 1.89 -7.47
CA VAL A 254 24.51 2.87 -6.41
C VAL A 254 24.19 2.20 -5.07
N PRO A 255 24.42 2.88 -3.93
CA PRO A 255 24.03 2.37 -2.63
C PRO A 255 22.51 2.32 -2.49
N LEU A 256 22.03 1.40 -1.65
CA LEU A 256 20.63 1.16 -1.37
C LEU A 256 20.39 1.14 0.14
N VAL A 257 19.32 1.81 0.56
CA VAL A 257 18.81 1.76 1.92
C VAL A 257 17.40 1.15 1.90
N ILE A 258 17.15 0.12 2.74
CA ILE A 258 15.85 -0.54 2.86
C ILE A 258 15.33 -0.40 4.29
N GLN A 259 14.20 0.26 4.44
CA GLN A 259 13.57 0.46 5.74
C GLN A 259 12.55 -0.63 6.07
N LEU A 260 12.58 -1.12 7.30
CA LEU A 260 11.62 -2.05 7.86
C LEU A 260 10.82 -1.34 8.96
N THR A 261 9.59 -0.94 8.61
CA THR A 261 8.71 -0.14 9.48
C THR A 261 8.01 -1.01 10.53
N ASP A 262 8.79 -1.65 11.39
CA ASP A 262 8.28 -2.49 12.48
C ASP A 262 7.59 -1.69 13.58
N ASP A 263 8.02 -0.46 13.83
CA ASP A 263 7.30 0.53 14.64
C ASP A 263 5.91 0.86 14.07
N GLU A 264 5.77 1.08 12.76
CA GLU A 264 4.48 1.30 12.09
C GLU A 264 3.56 0.10 12.33
N LYS A 265 4.08 -1.12 12.22
CA LYS A 265 3.29 -2.34 12.44
C LYS A 265 2.93 -2.57 13.89
N TYR A 266 3.80 -2.23 14.83
CA TYR A 266 3.48 -2.19 16.24
C TYR A 266 2.37 -1.18 16.54
N LEU A 267 2.41 -0.01 15.92
CA LEU A 267 1.41 1.04 16.14
C LEU A 267 0.05 0.67 15.53
N TRP A 268 0.02 0.00 14.38
CA TRP A 268 -1.19 -0.31 13.62
C TRP A 268 -1.86 -1.64 13.95
N LYS A 269 -1.11 -2.58 14.53
CA LYS A 269 -1.61 -3.92 14.81
C LYS A 269 -1.43 -4.24 16.29
N ASP A 270 -2.29 -5.11 16.78
CA ASP A 270 -2.14 -5.69 18.11
C ASP A 270 -0.97 -6.70 18.11
N MET A 271 0.24 -6.21 18.40
CA MET A 271 1.45 -7.02 18.56
C MET A 271 2.44 -6.35 19.52
N THR A 272 3.41 -7.11 20.02
CA THR A 272 4.51 -6.54 20.83
C THR A 272 5.63 -6.02 19.93
N THR A 273 6.49 -5.16 20.49
CA THR A 273 7.70 -4.64 19.83
C THR A 273 8.66 -5.75 19.43
N GLU A 274 8.81 -6.78 20.27
CA GLU A 274 9.67 -7.94 20.00
C GLU A 274 9.14 -8.74 18.82
N LYS A 275 7.81 -8.88 18.71
CA LYS A 275 7.18 -9.59 17.60
C LYS A 275 7.29 -8.80 16.29
N ALA A 276 7.15 -7.48 16.35
CA ALA A 276 7.34 -6.62 15.19
C ALA A 276 8.79 -6.71 14.67
N TYR A 277 9.77 -6.66 15.58
CA TYR A 277 11.19 -6.83 15.24
C TYR A 277 11.53 -8.24 14.73
N GLU A 278 10.89 -9.29 15.27
CA GLU A 278 10.99 -10.66 14.72
C GLU A 278 10.53 -10.69 13.26
N TYR A 279 9.38 -10.09 12.94
CA TYR A 279 8.89 -10.01 11.56
C TYR A 279 9.81 -9.17 10.67
N ALA A 280 10.40 -8.09 11.18
CA ALA A 280 11.42 -7.32 10.46
C ALA A 280 12.59 -8.22 10.04
N LYS A 281 13.16 -9.00 10.97
CA LYS A 281 14.26 -9.94 10.67
C LYS A 281 13.86 -11.03 9.67
N GLU A 282 12.66 -11.61 9.79
CA GLU A 282 12.18 -12.61 8.82
C GLU A 282 11.97 -12.01 7.42
N ASN A 283 11.41 -10.80 7.33
CA ASN A 283 11.22 -10.11 6.05
C ASN A 283 12.58 -9.65 5.48
N ALA A 284 13.57 -9.32 6.32
CA ALA A 284 14.93 -9.05 5.88
C ALA A 284 15.54 -10.26 5.16
N ARG A 285 15.29 -11.49 5.64
CA ARG A 285 15.75 -12.70 4.94
C ARG A 285 15.13 -12.86 3.56
N ASP A 286 13.82 -12.61 3.42
CA ASP A 286 13.14 -12.60 2.12
C ASP A 286 13.73 -11.53 1.18
N ILE A 287 14.00 -10.32 1.71
CA ILE A 287 14.58 -9.22 0.93
C ILE A 287 16.01 -9.57 0.48
N ILE A 288 16.86 -10.07 1.37
CA ILE A 288 18.23 -10.52 1.04
C ILE A 288 18.19 -11.63 -0.01
N ALA A 289 17.23 -12.55 0.06
CA ALA A 289 17.03 -13.62 -0.92
C ALA A 289 16.63 -13.11 -2.33
N CYS A 290 16.33 -11.82 -2.49
CA CYS A 290 16.21 -11.20 -3.81
C CYS A 290 17.58 -11.03 -4.50
N GLY A 291 18.68 -11.07 -3.76
CA GLY A 291 20.04 -11.03 -4.28
C GLY A 291 20.65 -9.62 -4.33
N PHE A 292 20.36 -8.78 -3.34
CA PHE A 292 21.02 -7.48 -3.18
C PHE A 292 22.49 -7.64 -2.79
N ASP A 293 23.35 -6.72 -3.25
CA ASP A 293 24.78 -6.73 -2.90
C ASP A 293 24.95 -6.23 -1.45
N VAL A 294 25.53 -7.09 -0.60
CA VAL A 294 25.82 -6.76 0.81
C VAL A 294 26.79 -5.60 0.93
N ASN A 295 27.66 -5.34 -0.04
CA ASN A 295 28.59 -4.20 0.05
C ASN A 295 27.91 -2.86 -0.26
N LYS A 296 26.71 -2.90 -0.86
CA LYS A 296 26.00 -1.71 -1.37
C LYS A 296 24.62 -1.53 -0.73
N THR A 297 24.22 -2.40 0.19
CA THR A 297 22.86 -2.40 0.74
C THR A 297 22.86 -2.35 2.26
N PHE A 298 22.14 -1.38 2.80
CA PHE A 298 21.85 -1.27 4.24
C PHE A 298 20.36 -1.49 4.46
N ILE A 299 20.01 -2.50 5.25
CA ILE A 299 18.62 -2.78 5.65
C ILE A 299 18.50 -2.38 7.11
N PHE A 300 17.42 -1.74 7.55
CA PHE A 300 17.32 -1.39 8.97
C PHE A 300 15.90 -1.52 9.49
N SER A 301 15.80 -1.95 10.75
CA SER A 301 14.57 -1.86 11.55
C SER A 301 14.49 -0.46 12.13
N ASP A 302 13.30 0.11 12.12
CA ASP A 302 13.03 1.41 12.69
C ASP A 302 13.21 1.42 14.21
N LEU A 303 12.66 0.41 14.90
CA LEU A 303 12.82 0.25 16.35
C LEU A 303 14.29 0.15 16.80
N ASP A 304 15.17 -0.43 15.98
CA ASP A 304 16.58 -0.67 16.30
C ASP A 304 17.51 0.47 15.85
N TYR A 305 17.29 1.01 14.65
CA TYR A 305 18.16 2.05 14.08
C TYR A 305 17.95 3.43 14.71
N LEU A 306 16.73 3.73 15.16
CA LEU A 306 16.40 5.01 15.77
C LEU A 306 17.28 5.30 17.00
N GLY A 307 17.57 4.29 17.81
CA GLY A 307 18.42 4.41 19.01
C GLY A 307 19.92 4.49 18.72
N SER A 308 20.36 4.12 17.51
CA SER A 308 21.79 4.03 17.16
C SER A 308 22.26 5.12 16.19
N SER A 309 21.35 5.85 15.54
CA SER A 309 21.70 6.89 14.56
C SER A 309 21.57 8.32 15.09
N THR A 310 22.70 9.03 15.17
CA THR A 310 22.75 10.43 15.62
C THR A 310 22.15 11.43 14.63
N GLY A 311 21.97 11.03 13.36
CA GLY A 311 21.44 11.87 12.27
C GLY A 311 19.96 11.62 11.98
N PHE A 312 19.52 10.37 12.12
CA PHE A 312 18.17 9.95 11.75
C PHE A 312 17.10 10.68 12.57
N TYR A 313 17.20 10.64 13.91
CA TYR A 313 16.23 11.34 14.77
C TYR A 313 16.22 12.87 14.59
N LYS A 314 17.36 13.47 14.22
CA LYS A 314 17.42 14.91 13.92
C LYS A 314 16.60 15.26 12.67
N ASN A 315 16.64 14.40 11.65
CA ASN A 315 15.85 14.60 10.43
C ASN A 315 14.37 14.34 10.67
N ILE A 316 14.03 13.33 11.48
CA ILE A 316 12.68 13.11 12.02
C ILE A 316 12.13 14.44 12.58
N ILE A 317 12.83 15.05 13.55
CA ILE A 317 12.38 16.28 14.22
C ILE A 317 12.27 17.46 13.25
N LYS A 318 13.21 17.58 12.31
CA LYS A 318 13.15 18.60 11.26
C LYS A 318 11.87 18.46 10.43
N VAL A 319 11.48 17.25 10.05
CA VAL A 319 10.30 17.03 9.22
C VAL A 319 9.04 17.34 10.01
N GLN A 320 8.94 16.75 11.19
CA GLN A 320 7.83 16.89 12.12
C GLN A 320 7.46 18.36 12.39
N LYS A 321 8.47 19.23 12.55
CA LYS A 321 8.25 20.67 12.74
C LYS A 321 7.52 21.35 11.58
N HIS A 322 7.60 20.81 10.37
CA HIS A 322 7.04 21.41 9.15
C HIS A 322 5.76 20.73 8.67
N VAL A 323 5.21 19.83 9.48
CA VAL A 323 4.02 19.04 9.19
C VAL A 323 3.00 19.29 10.29
N THR A 324 1.86 19.87 9.92
CA THR A 324 0.76 20.13 10.85
C THR A 324 -0.20 18.96 10.92
N PHE A 325 -0.90 18.84 12.04
CA PHE A 325 -1.91 17.79 12.18
C PHE A 325 -3.00 17.87 11.10
N ASN A 326 -3.44 19.08 10.73
CA ASN A 326 -4.41 19.27 9.66
C ASN A 326 -3.94 18.72 8.30
N GLN A 327 -2.65 18.81 8.00
CA GLN A 327 -2.09 18.23 6.78
C GLN A 327 -2.18 16.70 6.83
N VAL A 328 -1.78 16.06 7.93
CA VAL A 328 -1.86 14.59 8.04
C VAL A 328 -3.32 14.10 8.08
N LYS A 329 -4.26 14.84 8.66
CA LYS A 329 -5.70 14.53 8.55
C LYS A 329 -6.18 14.57 7.10
N GLY A 330 -5.80 15.59 6.33
CA GLY A 330 -6.19 15.71 4.93
C GLY A 330 -5.58 14.64 4.02
N ILE A 331 -4.31 14.28 4.26
CA ILE A 331 -3.58 13.33 3.40
C ILE A 331 -3.91 11.87 3.76
N PHE A 332 -4.02 11.57 5.06
CA PHE A 332 -4.14 10.20 5.58
C PHE A 332 -5.52 9.85 6.14
N GLY A 333 -6.41 10.82 6.25
CA GLY A 333 -7.72 10.61 6.86
C GLY A 333 -7.67 10.42 8.38
N PHE A 334 -6.57 10.83 9.04
CA PHE A 334 -6.48 10.75 10.50
C PHE A 334 -7.54 11.61 11.19
N THR A 335 -7.92 11.16 12.37
CA THR A 335 -8.92 11.71 13.27
C THR A 335 -8.28 12.08 14.60
N ASP A 336 -8.96 12.90 15.41
CA ASP A 336 -8.44 13.29 16.73
C ASP A 336 -8.37 12.10 17.71
N SER A 337 -9.00 10.97 17.39
CA SER A 337 -8.96 9.73 18.16
C SER A 337 -7.79 8.82 17.82
N ASP A 338 -7.07 9.05 16.72
CA ASP A 338 -5.97 8.20 16.32
C ASP A 338 -4.75 8.38 17.23
N CYS A 339 -4.01 7.29 17.42
CA CYS A 339 -2.77 7.33 18.21
C CYS A 339 -1.78 8.31 17.56
N ILE A 340 -1.14 9.16 18.37
CA ILE A 340 -0.16 10.15 17.88
C ILE A 340 0.97 9.52 17.04
N GLY A 341 1.32 8.25 17.30
CA GLY A 341 2.33 7.53 16.53
C GLY A 341 1.90 7.21 15.10
N TRP A 342 0.60 7.22 14.77
CA TRP A 342 0.12 6.91 13.42
C TRP A 342 0.47 7.99 12.39
N THR A 343 0.74 9.22 12.86
CA THR A 343 1.00 10.39 12.01
C THR A 343 2.31 10.36 11.22
N ASP A 344 3.07 9.28 11.39
CA ASP A 344 4.48 9.19 11.08
C ASP A 344 4.84 9.23 9.58
N PRO A 345 4.36 8.33 8.70
CA PRO A 345 5.16 8.06 7.53
C PRO A 345 4.72 8.98 6.36
N TYR A 346 5.26 8.84 5.13
CA TYR A 346 4.71 9.33 3.82
C TYR A 346 5.51 10.38 3.01
N PHE A 347 5.86 10.01 1.77
CA PHE A 347 6.74 10.73 0.82
C PHE A 347 6.15 11.95 0.10
N ARG A 348 4.83 12.05 -0.08
CA ARG A 348 4.25 13.26 -0.72
C ARG A 348 4.53 14.50 0.14
N MET A 349 4.42 14.33 1.46
CA MET A 349 4.80 15.32 2.46
C MET A 349 6.31 15.60 2.43
N THR A 350 7.14 14.57 2.23
CA THR A 350 8.60 14.73 2.12
C THR A 350 9.01 15.73 1.05
N ARG A 351 8.45 15.65 -0.16
CA ARG A 351 8.85 16.53 -1.27
C ARG A 351 8.51 18.00 -1.01
N ASP A 352 7.46 18.27 -0.23
CA ASP A 352 7.07 19.63 0.18
C ASP A 352 7.88 20.14 1.37
N VAL A 353 8.33 19.24 2.24
CA VAL A 353 9.14 19.55 3.43
C VAL A 353 10.61 19.71 3.08
N ALA A 354 11.16 18.89 2.19
CA ALA A 354 12.59 18.85 1.84
C ALA A 354 13.22 20.25 1.59
N PRO A 355 12.67 21.12 0.72
CA PRO A 355 13.25 22.44 0.50
C PRO A 355 13.19 23.35 1.74
N ARG A 356 12.21 23.16 2.65
CA ARG A 356 12.07 23.95 3.89
C ARG A 356 13.15 23.63 4.92
N ILE A 357 13.72 22.44 4.84
CA ILE A 357 14.78 21.97 5.74
C ILE A 357 16.16 21.94 5.05
N GLY A 358 16.27 22.54 3.86
CA GLY A 358 17.52 22.70 3.12
C GLY A 358 17.99 21.44 2.41
N TYR A 359 17.08 20.52 2.08
CA TYR A 359 17.39 19.26 1.41
C TYR A 359 16.77 19.15 0.01
N PRO A 360 17.36 18.34 -0.87
CA PRO A 360 16.80 18.05 -2.19
C PRO A 360 15.55 17.19 -2.09
N LYS A 361 14.65 17.33 -3.07
CA LYS A 361 13.45 16.49 -3.16
C LYS A 361 13.85 15.08 -3.61
N PRO A 362 13.27 14.01 -3.03
CA PRO A 362 13.46 12.66 -3.55
C PRO A 362 12.75 12.50 -4.90
N ALA A 363 13.41 11.85 -5.85
CA ALA A 363 12.77 11.35 -7.07
C ALA A 363 12.04 10.03 -6.79
N LEU A 364 11.03 9.69 -7.58
CA LEU A 364 10.19 8.50 -7.39
C LEU A 364 9.98 7.76 -8.71
N LEU A 365 9.90 6.44 -8.64
CA LEU A 365 9.40 5.55 -9.68
C LEU A 365 8.24 4.73 -9.12
N HIS A 366 7.12 4.70 -9.84
CA HIS A 366 5.83 4.21 -9.40
C HIS A 366 5.41 2.94 -10.17
N SER A 367 5.17 1.82 -9.49
CA SER A 367 4.62 0.60 -10.07
C SER A 367 3.08 0.51 -10.05
N VAL A 368 2.50 -0.22 -10.98
CA VAL A 368 1.11 -0.71 -10.88
C VAL A 368 0.95 -1.67 -9.71
N PHE A 369 -0.28 -1.89 -9.29
CA PHE A 369 -0.64 -2.92 -8.31
C PHE A 369 -0.49 -4.32 -8.87
N PHE A 370 0.02 -5.23 -8.04
CA PHE A 370 -0.06 -6.65 -8.32
C PHE A 370 -1.45 -7.18 -7.92
N PRO A 371 -2.25 -7.73 -8.87
CA PRO A 371 -3.64 -8.05 -8.60
C PRO A 371 -3.80 -9.23 -7.64
N ALA A 372 -4.88 -9.22 -6.84
CA ALA A 372 -5.27 -10.38 -6.05
C ALA A 372 -5.68 -11.55 -6.94
N LEU A 373 -5.64 -12.79 -6.42
CA LEU A 373 -6.07 -13.96 -7.20
C LEU A 373 -7.52 -13.84 -7.67
N GLN A 374 -8.41 -13.26 -6.86
CA GLN A 374 -9.84 -13.13 -7.15
C GLN A 374 -10.15 -12.11 -8.25
N GLY A 375 -9.22 -11.23 -8.60
CA GLY A 375 -9.43 -10.18 -9.59
C GLY A 375 -8.57 -8.94 -9.37
N ALA A 376 -8.61 -8.02 -10.34
CA ALA A 376 -7.85 -6.78 -10.33
C ALA A 376 -8.50 -5.65 -9.51
N GLN A 377 -9.70 -5.86 -8.98
CA GLN A 377 -10.42 -4.87 -8.18
C GLN A 377 -9.74 -4.57 -6.83
N THR A 378 -8.95 -5.53 -6.34
CA THR A 378 -8.19 -5.41 -5.09
C THR A 378 -6.74 -5.80 -5.32
N LYS A 379 -5.85 -5.21 -4.49
CA LYS A 379 -4.45 -5.63 -4.43
C LYS A 379 -4.29 -6.94 -3.66
N MET A 380 -3.26 -7.72 -4.00
CA MET A 380 -2.86 -8.87 -3.20
C MET A 380 -2.55 -8.43 -1.75
N SER A 381 -3.10 -9.16 -0.77
CA SER A 381 -2.94 -8.86 0.65
C SER A 381 -2.65 -10.11 1.47
N ALA A 382 -1.62 -10.03 2.30
CA ALA A 382 -1.28 -11.09 3.26
C ALA A 382 -2.41 -11.37 4.28
N SER A 383 -3.38 -10.45 4.44
CA SER A 383 -4.54 -10.64 5.31
C SER A 383 -5.57 -11.64 4.75
N ASP A 384 -5.58 -11.88 3.44
CA ASP A 384 -6.42 -12.93 2.83
C ASP A 384 -5.52 -14.01 2.21
N VAL A 385 -5.46 -15.16 2.88
CA VAL A 385 -4.65 -16.33 2.50
C VAL A 385 -5.01 -16.87 1.12
N ASN A 386 -6.28 -16.72 0.70
CA ASN A 386 -6.75 -17.19 -0.60
C ASN A 386 -6.48 -16.18 -1.72
N SER A 387 -6.15 -14.93 -1.38
CA SER A 387 -5.82 -13.89 -2.36
C SER A 387 -4.37 -13.91 -2.84
N SER A 388 -3.50 -14.62 -2.12
CA SER A 388 -2.04 -14.45 -2.22
C SER A 388 -1.29 -15.75 -2.51
N VAL A 389 -0.30 -15.67 -3.39
CA VAL A 389 0.75 -16.71 -3.55
C VAL A 389 1.96 -16.29 -2.71
N PHE A 390 2.24 -17.03 -1.63
CA PHE A 390 3.31 -16.72 -0.68
C PHE A 390 4.66 -17.28 -1.14
N LEU A 391 5.75 -16.64 -0.71
CA LEU A 391 7.11 -17.09 -1.03
C LEU A 391 7.51 -18.40 -0.34
N ASN A 392 6.74 -18.83 0.66
CA ASN A 392 6.88 -20.13 1.32
C ASN A 392 5.87 -21.19 0.83
N ASP A 393 5.05 -20.89 -0.20
CA ASP A 393 4.15 -21.89 -0.77
C ASP A 393 4.96 -23.00 -1.47
N THR A 394 4.51 -24.25 -1.29
CA THR A 394 5.02 -25.42 -2.02
C THR A 394 4.53 -25.43 -3.48
N PRO A 395 5.20 -26.15 -4.39
CA PRO A 395 4.74 -26.29 -5.78
C PRO A 395 3.28 -26.74 -5.92
N LYS A 396 2.82 -27.62 -5.01
CA LYS A 396 1.43 -28.09 -4.96
C LYS A 396 0.45 -26.99 -4.50
N GLN A 397 0.84 -26.17 -3.52
CA GLN A 397 0.03 -25.03 -3.07
C GLN A 397 -0.10 -23.98 -4.17
N ILE A 398 1.00 -23.61 -4.84
CA ILE A 398 1.00 -22.68 -5.98
C ILE A 398 0.02 -23.17 -7.06
N LYS A 399 0.16 -24.42 -7.52
CA LYS A 399 -0.75 -25.03 -8.50
C LYS A 399 -2.21 -24.98 -8.06
N THR A 400 -2.48 -25.31 -6.79
CA THR A 400 -3.84 -25.32 -6.24
C THR A 400 -4.44 -23.92 -6.23
N LYS A 401 -3.68 -22.91 -5.78
CA LYS A 401 -4.13 -21.52 -5.72
C LYS A 401 -4.42 -20.94 -7.10
N ILE A 402 -3.53 -21.14 -8.07
CA ILE A 402 -3.76 -20.67 -9.45
C ILE A 402 -4.98 -21.35 -10.06
N ASN A 403 -5.10 -22.67 -9.94
CA ASN A 403 -6.23 -23.38 -10.55
C ASN A 403 -7.58 -23.01 -9.90
N LYS A 404 -7.63 -22.93 -8.56
CA LYS A 404 -8.89 -22.73 -7.83
C LYS A 404 -9.31 -21.27 -7.63
N HIS A 405 -8.34 -20.36 -7.50
CA HIS A 405 -8.63 -19.00 -7.03
C HIS A 405 -8.28 -17.91 -8.04
N ALA A 406 -7.36 -18.14 -8.99
CA ALA A 406 -7.07 -17.15 -10.01
C ALA A 406 -8.29 -16.94 -10.93
N PHE A 407 -8.81 -15.73 -10.97
CA PHE A 407 -9.93 -15.34 -11.82
C PHE A 407 -9.59 -15.53 -13.30
N SER A 408 -10.56 -16.05 -14.04
CA SER A 408 -10.45 -16.35 -15.47
C SER A 408 -11.12 -15.25 -16.28
N GLY A 409 -10.42 -14.73 -17.28
CA GLY A 409 -11.00 -13.91 -18.35
C GLY A 409 -11.53 -14.75 -19.52
N GLY A 410 -11.52 -16.07 -19.41
CA GLY A 410 -12.06 -16.99 -20.40
C GLY A 410 -13.59 -17.02 -20.44
N ARG A 411 -14.15 -17.98 -21.17
CA ARG A 411 -15.61 -18.21 -21.25
C ARG A 411 -15.98 -19.42 -20.41
N ASP A 412 -17.26 -19.53 -20.07
CA ASP A 412 -17.76 -20.60 -19.21
C ASP A 412 -17.67 -21.98 -19.88
N THR A 413 -17.83 -22.01 -21.22
CA THR A 413 -17.74 -23.24 -22.02
C THR A 413 -16.57 -23.20 -22.99
N ILE A 414 -16.05 -24.37 -23.36
CA ILE A 414 -14.95 -24.50 -24.34
C ILE A 414 -15.42 -24.00 -25.71
N GLU A 415 -16.65 -24.31 -26.09
CA GLU A 415 -17.24 -23.91 -27.36
C GLU A 415 -17.29 -22.38 -27.49
N GLU A 416 -17.74 -21.68 -26.45
CA GLU A 416 -17.73 -20.22 -26.43
C GLU A 416 -16.32 -19.65 -26.41
N HIS A 417 -15.40 -20.28 -25.68
CA HIS A 417 -14.02 -19.82 -25.62
C HIS A 417 -13.32 -19.94 -26.97
N ARG A 418 -13.52 -21.06 -27.67
CA ARG A 418 -13.02 -21.28 -29.04
C ARG A 418 -13.61 -20.29 -30.04
N LYS A 419 -14.84 -19.83 -29.81
CA LYS A 419 -15.56 -18.92 -30.72
C LYS A 419 -15.26 -17.43 -30.46
N TYR A 420 -15.19 -17.03 -29.19
CA TYR A 420 -15.12 -15.62 -28.78
C TYR A 420 -13.83 -15.23 -28.08
N GLY A 421 -12.94 -16.19 -27.82
CA GLY A 421 -11.68 -15.97 -27.11
C GLY A 421 -11.81 -15.62 -25.63
N GLY A 422 -10.66 -15.52 -24.98
CA GLY A 422 -10.49 -14.98 -23.63
C GLY A 422 -10.13 -13.49 -23.62
N ASN A 423 -10.38 -12.84 -22.49
CA ASN A 423 -10.06 -11.43 -22.27
C ASN A 423 -8.83 -11.29 -21.34
N CYS A 424 -7.68 -10.94 -21.93
CA CYS A 424 -6.43 -10.69 -21.21
C CYS A 424 -6.49 -9.50 -20.24
N ASP A 425 -7.37 -8.51 -20.46
CA ASP A 425 -7.46 -7.31 -19.62
C ASP A 425 -8.03 -7.58 -18.22
N VAL A 426 -8.65 -8.74 -18.02
CA VAL A 426 -9.27 -9.15 -16.75
C VAL A 426 -8.75 -10.49 -16.22
N ASP A 427 -8.04 -11.26 -17.05
CA ASP A 427 -7.51 -12.57 -16.65
C ASP A 427 -6.30 -12.40 -15.73
N VAL A 428 -6.45 -12.79 -14.46
CA VAL A 428 -5.40 -12.66 -13.45
C VAL A 428 -4.18 -13.51 -13.80
N SER A 429 -4.37 -14.64 -14.50
CA SER A 429 -3.25 -15.51 -14.88
C SER A 429 -2.39 -14.84 -15.95
N PHE A 430 -3.03 -14.23 -16.96
CA PHE A 430 -2.34 -13.43 -17.95
C PHE A 430 -1.66 -12.20 -17.31
N MET A 431 -2.36 -11.49 -16.42
CA MET A 431 -1.78 -10.35 -15.69
C MET A 431 -0.49 -10.75 -14.99
N TYR A 432 -0.45 -11.87 -14.26
CA TYR A 432 0.75 -12.34 -13.55
C TYR A 432 1.90 -12.68 -14.51
N LEU A 433 1.59 -13.25 -15.68
CA LEU A 433 2.60 -13.51 -16.72
C LEU A 433 3.26 -12.21 -17.20
N THR A 434 2.52 -11.09 -17.27
CA THR A 434 3.12 -9.79 -17.64
C THR A 434 4.19 -9.33 -16.66
N PHE A 435 4.14 -9.75 -15.39
CA PHE A 435 5.19 -9.47 -14.40
C PHE A 435 6.34 -10.48 -14.44
N PHE A 436 6.06 -11.78 -14.57
CA PHE A 436 7.06 -12.81 -14.28
C PHE A 436 7.61 -13.56 -15.49
N LEU A 437 6.88 -13.62 -16.61
CA LEU A 437 7.40 -14.24 -17.83
C LEU A 437 8.41 -13.30 -18.48
N GLU A 438 9.68 -13.67 -18.59
CA GLU A 438 10.72 -12.73 -19.04
C GLU A 438 10.71 -12.46 -20.55
N ASP A 439 10.27 -13.44 -21.34
CA ASP A 439 10.23 -13.42 -22.80
C ASP A 439 9.02 -12.60 -23.31
N ASP A 440 9.31 -11.49 -24.01
CA ASP A 440 8.29 -10.57 -24.54
C ASP A 440 7.54 -11.20 -25.74
N ASP A 441 8.23 -11.94 -26.60
CA ASP A 441 7.64 -12.57 -27.79
C ASP A 441 6.69 -13.70 -27.39
N LYS A 442 7.11 -14.53 -26.42
CA LYS A 442 6.27 -15.57 -25.86
C LYS A 442 5.03 -15.00 -25.15
N LEU A 443 5.18 -13.86 -24.44
CA LEU A 443 4.03 -13.20 -23.81
C LEU A 443 3.01 -12.72 -24.85
N GLU A 444 3.47 -12.14 -25.95
CA GLU A 444 2.61 -11.67 -27.04
C GLU A 444 1.94 -12.84 -27.78
N GLN A 445 2.67 -13.94 -28.03
CA GLN A 445 2.08 -15.17 -28.58
C GLN A 445 0.96 -15.72 -27.69
N LEU A 446 1.17 -15.77 -26.37
CA LEU A 446 0.14 -16.21 -25.42
C LEU A 446 -1.07 -15.28 -25.43
N LYS A 447 -0.85 -13.97 -25.55
CA LYS A 447 -1.93 -12.97 -25.66
C LYS A 447 -2.78 -13.21 -26.90
N GLN A 448 -2.14 -13.39 -28.06
CA GLN A 448 -2.82 -13.64 -29.33
C GLN A 448 -3.57 -14.97 -29.33
N ALA A 449 -2.95 -16.04 -28.83
CA ALA A 449 -3.56 -17.36 -28.74
C ALA A 449 -4.75 -17.38 -27.75
N TYR A 450 -4.66 -16.69 -26.61
CA TYR A 450 -5.77 -16.60 -25.65
C TYR A 450 -6.92 -15.74 -26.19
N THR A 451 -6.60 -14.60 -26.80
CA THR A 451 -7.60 -13.67 -27.36
C THR A 451 -8.33 -14.26 -28.56
N SER A 452 -7.69 -15.13 -29.35
CA SER A 452 -8.32 -15.85 -30.46
C SER A 452 -9.13 -17.07 -30.02
N GLY A 453 -8.93 -17.56 -28.79
CA GLY A 453 -9.54 -18.80 -28.29
C GLY A 453 -8.76 -20.08 -28.62
N GLU A 454 -7.58 -19.97 -29.24
CA GLU A 454 -6.68 -21.10 -29.49
C GLU A 454 -6.10 -21.67 -28.19
N LEU A 455 -5.77 -20.82 -27.23
CA LEU A 455 -5.27 -21.23 -25.91
C LEU A 455 -6.43 -21.27 -24.91
N LEU A 456 -6.65 -22.39 -24.23
CA LEU A 456 -7.66 -22.48 -23.18
C LEU A 456 -7.15 -21.90 -21.84
N THR A 457 -8.06 -21.46 -20.97
CA THR A 457 -7.70 -20.95 -19.62
C THR A 457 -6.86 -21.94 -18.81
N GLY A 458 -7.16 -23.24 -18.88
CA GLY A 458 -6.39 -24.27 -18.18
C GLY A 458 -4.93 -24.36 -18.64
N GLU A 459 -4.69 -24.11 -19.93
CA GLU A 459 -3.36 -24.10 -20.54
C GLU A 459 -2.60 -22.82 -20.18
N LEU A 460 -3.27 -21.66 -20.22
CA LEU A 460 -2.71 -20.40 -19.74
C LEU A 460 -2.27 -20.49 -18.26
N LYS A 461 -3.13 -21.05 -17.39
CA LYS A 461 -2.83 -21.29 -15.98
C LYS A 461 -1.63 -22.23 -15.80
N LYS A 462 -1.51 -23.25 -16.64
CA LYS A 462 -0.35 -24.16 -16.63
C LYS A 462 0.95 -23.42 -16.92
N VAL A 463 0.97 -22.54 -17.93
CA VAL A 463 2.15 -21.70 -18.24
C VAL A 463 2.51 -20.79 -17.06
N LEU A 464 1.52 -20.19 -16.39
CA LEU A 464 1.77 -19.40 -15.19
C LEU A 464 2.36 -20.24 -14.05
N ILE A 465 1.83 -21.43 -13.80
CA ILE A 465 2.35 -22.33 -12.76
C ILE A 465 3.82 -22.69 -13.05
N GLU A 466 4.13 -23.03 -14.31
CA GLU A 466 5.49 -23.34 -14.76
C GLU A 466 6.43 -22.13 -14.69
N THR A 467 5.90 -20.90 -14.67
CA THR A 467 6.67 -19.67 -14.47
C THR A 467 6.91 -19.38 -12.98
N LEU A 468 5.89 -19.54 -12.13
CA LEU A 468 5.95 -19.19 -10.71
C LEU A 468 6.69 -20.22 -9.85
N GLN A 469 6.54 -21.51 -10.15
CA GLN A 469 7.20 -22.57 -9.38
C GLN A 469 8.72 -22.44 -9.36
N PRO A 470 9.44 -22.29 -10.49
CA PRO A 470 10.89 -22.10 -10.46
C PRO A 470 11.29 -20.77 -9.81
N LEU A 471 10.52 -19.69 -10.02
CA LEU A 471 10.77 -18.39 -9.39
C LEU A 471 10.78 -18.50 -7.86
N ILE A 472 9.73 -19.10 -7.29
CA ILE A 472 9.57 -19.26 -5.85
C ILE A 472 10.59 -20.27 -5.30
N ALA A 473 10.82 -21.39 -6.00
CA ALA A 473 11.82 -22.37 -5.59
C ALA A 473 13.24 -21.77 -5.53
N ALA A 474 13.61 -20.96 -6.52
CA ALA A 474 14.91 -20.28 -6.55
C ALA A 474 15.03 -19.25 -5.42
N HIS A 475 13.95 -18.52 -5.12
CA HIS A 475 13.91 -17.61 -3.97
C HIS A 475 14.06 -18.39 -2.65
N GLN A 476 13.31 -19.47 -2.46
CA GLN A 476 13.41 -20.32 -1.27
C GLN A 476 14.82 -20.88 -1.09
N GLU A 477 15.47 -21.29 -2.17
CA GLU A 477 16.85 -21.81 -2.09
C GLU A 477 17.83 -20.72 -1.68
N ARG A 478 17.75 -19.51 -2.26
CA ARG A 478 18.57 -18.38 -1.81
C ARG A 478 18.29 -18.01 -0.35
N ARG A 479 17.02 -18.00 0.06
CA ARG A 479 16.62 -17.69 1.45
C ARG A 479 17.21 -18.66 2.46
N LYS A 480 17.32 -19.95 2.14
CA LYS A 480 17.95 -20.94 3.03
C LYS A 480 19.43 -20.63 3.30
N GLN A 481 20.11 -19.97 2.38
CA GLN A 481 21.52 -19.59 2.52
C GLN A 481 21.70 -18.30 3.35
N VAL A 482 20.61 -17.61 3.70
CA VAL A 482 20.67 -16.37 4.50
C VAL A 482 20.73 -16.73 5.99
N THR A 483 21.96 -16.77 6.53
CA THR A 483 22.20 -17.00 7.97
C THR A 483 21.92 -15.76 8.80
N ASP A 484 21.89 -15.92 10.13
CA ASP A 484 21.72 -14.80 11.07
C ASP A 484 22.88 -13.81 10.98
N GLU A 485 24.09 -14.29 10.68
CA GLU A 485 25.27 -13.44 10.44
C GLU A 485 25.10 -12.60 9.17
N VAL A 486 24.53 -13.19 8.10
CA VAL A 486 24.23 -12.44 6.87
C VAL A 486 23.20 -11.36 7.15
N VAL A 487 22.08 -11.69 7.81
CA VAL A 487 21.07 -10.70 8.21
C VAL A 487 21.71 -9.58 9.03
N LYS A 488 22.50 -9.95 10.04
CA LYS A 488 23.21 -8.99 10.89
C LYS A 488 24.15 -8.12 10.07
N GLN A 489 24.87 -8.66 9.09
CA GLN A 489 25.77 -7.90 8.24
C GLN A 489 25.00 -6.84 7.42
N PHE A 490 23.87 -7.21 6.80
CA PHE A 490 23.02 -6.26 6.09
C PHE A 490 22.44 -5.18 7.03
N MET A 491 22.09 -5.58 8.26
CA MET A 491 21.42 -4.72 9.24
C MET A 491 22.34 -3.90 10.16
N THR A 492 23.65 -4.16 10.13
CA THR A 492 24.62 -3.39 10.91
C THR A 492 24.93 -2.08 10.19
N PRO A 493 24.78 -0.91 10.84
CA PRO A 493 25.22 0.37 10.29
C PRO A 493 26.72 0.32 9.98
N ARG A 494 27.07 0.52 8.71
CA ARG A 494 28.44 0.50 8.22
C ARG A 494 28.59 1.39 6.99
N LYS A 495 29.83 1.72 6.66
CA LYS A 495 30.13 2.34 5.37
C LYS A 495 29.88 1.33 4.25
N LEU A 496 29.09 1.71 3.26
CA LEU A 496 28.91 0.94 2.02
C LEU A 496 30.12 1.18 1.11
N ALA A 497 30.35 0.29 0.13
CA ALA A 497 31.53 0.30 -0.74
C ALA A 497 31.49 1.44 -1.79
N PHE A 498 31.36 2.68 -1.33
CA PHE A 498 31.35 3.91 -2.11
C PHE A 498 32.14 4.99 -1.40
N GLU A 499 32.88 5.77 -2.18
CA GLU A 499 33.53 7.02 -1.78
C GLU A 499 32.87 8.13 -2.61
N PHE A 500 32.26 9.11 -1.95
CA PHE A 500 31.49 10.17 -2.60
C PHE A 500 32.17 11.54 -2.48
#